data_AF-A0AA96PE64-F1
#
_entry.id   AF-A0AA96PE64-F1
#
_cell.length_a   1.000
_cell.length_b   1.000
_cell.length_c   1.000
_cell.angle_alpha   90.00
_cell.angle_beta   90.00
_cell.angle_gamma   90.00
#
_symmetry.space_group_name_H-M   'P 1'
#
loop_
_entity.id
_entity.type
_entity.pdbx_description
1 polymer ?
#
loop_
_entity_poly.entity_id
_entity_poly.type
_entity_poly.pdbx_seq_one_letter_code
_entity_poly.pdbx_strand_id
1 'polypeptide(L)'
;MGNERFARGFDILRKVGGENFDGPVNSLAEVSADLARFTVEYPYGDVLSRPGLALPLRQLCTAAMLLADGSAQPQLKYHMAGYLNVGGEPRVLVELMFVSVALLGFPPTINAVGLLRSIFAERKLAFVPVEPATDDGTGRTQNGSEAASRLTGGDMQAYFGEFEKASPDLARLSVEFAFGEALSRQGLDSKAKALVIIAMLAAGGNRAAALRRHIQGALAQGITRDEVIELLMQVSVYRGFPCALNAFAVAKEAFGDTAVSQPISFRPANAETRQMRLERGRAALGKTSGASGDAVVRSFDDIAPDLGRMIVEHSYGEIFSRTGIDAKTRELTACAALAAVGSKTAETPLRVHINAALNVGASRDEILETLLNLAPYSGYPAVQQAVRIAAEEFGKRG
;
A
#
# COMPACT_ATOMS: atom_id res chain seq x y z
N MET A 1 -12.32 10.48 22.54
CA MET A 1 -12.35 10.10 21.11
C MET A 1 -11.19 9.23 20.63
N GLY A 2 -9.93 9.40 21.10
CA GLY A 2 -8.81 8.50 20.74
C GLY A 2 -9.05 7.02 21.10
N ASN A 3 -9.83 6.77 22.17
CA ASN A 3 -10.12 5.41 22.65
C ASN A 3 -11.06 4.60 21.73
N GLU A 4 -11.97 5.26 20.99
CA GLU A 4 -12.97 4.55 20.15
C GLU A 4 -12.37 4.02 18.83
N ARG A 5 -11.48 4.79 18.19
CA ARG A 5 -10.79 4.36 16.96
C ARG A 5 -9.90 3.16 17.24
N PHE A 6 -9.11 3.24 18.32
CA PHE A 6 -8.25 2.15 18.74
C PHE A 6 -9.07 0.93 19.14
N ALA A 7 -10.11 1.06 19.97
CA ALA A 7 -10.95 -0.08 20.37
C ALA A 7 -11.58 -0.80 19.17
N ARG A 8 -12.15 -0.05 18.22
CA ARG A 8 -12.71 -0.61 16.99
C ARG A 8 -11.64 -1.32 16.16
N GLY A 9 -10.45 -0.72 16.02
CA GLY A 9 -9.33 -1.33 15.31
C GLY A 9 -8.84 -2.59 15.99
N PHE A 10 -8.75 -2.57 17.32
CA PHE A 10 -8.30 -3.70 18.13
C PHE A 10 -9.28 -4.88 18.03
N ASP A 11 -10.58 -4.61 17.99
CA ASP A 11 -11.60 -5.65 17.76
C ASP A 11 -11.49 -6.30 16.39
N ILE A 12 -11.25 -5.52 15.33
CA ILE A 12 -11.03 -6.09 13.99
C ILE A 12 -9.71 -6.86 13.95
N LEU A 13 -8.64 -6.30 14.50
CA LEU A 13 -7.34 -6.98 14.60
C LEU A 13 -7.49 -8.32 15.33
N ARG A 14 -8.24 -8.37 16.44
CA ARG A 14 -8.50 -9.61 17.18
C ARG A 14 -9.22 -10.66 16.33
N LYS A 15 -10.25 -10.25 15.57
CA LYS A 15 -10.95 -11.15 14.65
C LYS A 15 -10.04 -11.68 13.55
N VAL A 16 -9.19 -10.81 13.00
CA VAL A 16 -8.27 -11.17 11.91
C VAL A 16 -7.10 -12.00 12.42
N GLY A 17 -6.42 -11.61 13.49
CA GLY A 17 -5.24 -12.31 13.98
C GLY A 17 -5.52 -13.62 14.71
N GLY A 18 -6.72 -13.79 15.28
CA GLY A 18 -7.09 -15.02 16.00
C GLY A 18 -6.30 -15.18 17.30
N GLU A 19 -5.86 -16.40 17.60
CA GLU A 19 -4.99 -16.65 18.75
C GLU A 19 -3.64 -15.93 18.54
N ASN A 20 -3.19 -15.18 19.56
CA ASN A 20 -1.98 -14.33 19.52
C ASN A 20 -2.03 -13.18 18.48
N PHE A 21 -3.23 -12.66 18.20
CA PHE A 21 -3.44 -11.57 17.23
C PHE A 21 -2.59 -10.31 17.45
N ASP A 22 -2.24 -10.05 18.71
CA ASP A 22 -1.55 -8.86 19.18
C ASP A 22 -0.03 -9.00 19.16
N GLY A 23 0.52 -10.22 18.94
CA GLY A 23 1.96 -10.47 18.88
C GLY A 23 2.73 -9.46 18.02
N PRO A 24 2.39 -9.27 16.73
CA PRO A 24 3.06 -8.28 15.88
C PRO A 24 2.92 -6.84 16.39
N VAL A 25 1.78 -6.48 16.98
CA VAL A 25 1.53 -5.12 17.50
C VAL A 25 2.30 -4.90 18.80
N ASN A 26 2.39 -5.91 19.66
CA ASN A 26 3.16 -5.88 20.90
C ASN A 26 4.66 -5.79 20.61
N SER A 27 5.18 -6.58 19.66
CA SER A 27 6.57 -6.45 19.20
C SER A 27 6.85 -5.07 18.59
N LEU A 28 5.90 -4.49 17.85
CA LEU A 28 6.03 -3.10 17.40
C LEU A 28 6.00 -2.12 18.57
N ALA A 29 5.21 -2.37 19.62
CA ALA A 29 5.10 -1.50 20.78
C ALA A 29 6.37 -1.47 21.63
N GLU A 30 7.13 -2.57 21.67
CA GLU A 30 8.47 -2.63 22.28
C GLU A 30 9.43 -1.61 21.66
N VAL A 31 9.29 -1.34 20.36
CA VAL A 31 10.11 -0.36 19.62
C VAL A 31 9.45 1.02 19.60
N SER A 32 8.14 1.07 19.38
CA SER A 32 7.36 2.29 19.29
C SER A 32 5.87 2.01 19.51
N ALA A 33 5.40 2.31 20.73
CA ALA A 33 3.97 2.28 21.08
C ALA A 33 3.10 3.09 20.11
N ASP A 34 3.68 4.13 19.52
CA ASP A 34 3.02 5.04 18.61
C ASP A 34 2.84 4.45 17.20
N LEU A 35 3.77 3.60 16.75
CA LEU A 35 3.62 2.78 15.53
C LEU A 35 2.62 1.65 15.74
N ALA A 36 2.67 1.00 16.90
CA ALA A 36 1.71 -0.03 17.29
C ALA A 36 0.29 0.53 17.29
N ARG A 37 0.09 1.69 17.93
CA ARG A 37 -1.18 2.42 17.92
C ARG A 37 -1.65 2.77 16.51
N PHE A 38 -0.77 3.31 15.66
CA PHE A 38 -1.11 3.63 14.27
C PHE A 38 -1.53 2.41 13.46
N THR A 39 -0.85 1.29 13.66
CA THR A 39 -1.15 0.01 13.02
C THR A 39 -2.55 -0.47 13.39
N VAL A 40 -3.01 -0.21 14.62
CA VAL A 40 -4.36 -0.56 15.07
C VAL A 40 -5.40 0.46 14.59
N GLU A 41 -5.18 1.76 14.84
CA GLU A 41 -6.17 2.80 14.58
C GLU A 41 -6.49 2.95 13.10
N TYR A 42 -5.47 2.96 12.22
CA TYR A 42 -5.71 3.29 10.82
C TYR A 42 -6.07 2.05 9.97
N PRO A 43 -5.18 1.05 9.77
CA PRO A 43 -5.49 -0.16 9.02
C PRO A 43 -6.78 -0.86 9.47
N TYR A 44 -6.91 -1.10 10.78
CA TYR A 44 -8.03 -1.86 11.32
C TYR A 44 -9.20 -0.94 11.72
N GLY A 45 -8.91 0.15 12.42
CA GLY A 45 -9.91 1.03 13.00
C GLY A 45 -10.59 1.96 11.99
N ASP A 46 -9.90 2.45 10.98
CA ASP A 46 -10.47 3.41 10.02
C ASP A 46 -10.77 2.81 8.64
N VAL A 47 -10.09 1.72 8.27
CA VAL A 47 -10.19 1.14 6.93
C VAL A 47 -10.92 -0.21 6.93
N LEU A 48 -10.38 -1.24 7.60
CA LEU A 48 -11.02 -2.58 7.60
C LEU A 48 -12.33 -2.64 8.39
N SER A 49 -12.57 -1.71 9.33
CA SER A 49 -13.83 -1.63 10.07
C SER A 49 -14.98 -0.99 9.30
N ARG A 50 -14.71 -0.38 8.14
CA ARG A 50 -15.71 0.34 7.35
C ARG A 50 -16.80 -0.60 6.86
N PRO A 51 -18.06 -0.14 6.81
CA PRO A 51 -19.13 -0.89 6.15
C PRO A 51 -18.89 -0.98 4.63
N GLY A 52 -19.73 -1.74 3.91
CA GLY A 52 -19.70 -1.83 2.45
C GLY A 52 -19.01 -3.08 1.89
N LEU A 53 -17.97 -3.60 2.56
CA LEU A 53 -17.40 -4.92 2.26
C LEU A 53 -17.32 -5.79 3.51
N ALA A 54 -17.79 -7.03 3.39
CA ALA A 54 -17.71 -8.01 4.47
C ALA A 54 -16.25 -8.34 4.79
N LEU A 55 -15.96 -8.57 6.08
CA LEU A 55 -14.59 -8.77 6.56
C LEU A 55 -13.84 -9.93 5.90
N PRO A 56 -14.44 -11.11 5.61
CA PRO A 56 -13.76 -12.17 4.85
C PRO A 56 -13.31 -11.71 3.47
N LEU A 57 -14.19 -11.02 2.74
CA LEU A 57 -13.85 -10.50 1.41
C LEU A 57 -12.76 -9.43 1.48
N ARG A 58 -12.77 -8.57 2.52
CA ARG A 58 -11.67 -7.63 2.78
C ARG A 58 -10.35 -8.36 3.01
N GLN A 59 -10.33 -9.42 3.83
CA GLN A 59 -9.12 -10.20 4.08
C GLN A 59 -8.62 -10.91 2.82
N LEU A 60 -9.52 -11.44 2.00
CA LEU A 60 -9.17 -12.05 0.71
C LEU A 60 -8.54 -11.02 -0.24
N CYS A 61 -9.10 -9.82 -0.33
CA CYS A 61 -8.52 -8.73 -1.10
C CYS A 61 -7.18 -8.26 -0.54
N THR A 62 -7.01 -8.22 0.79
CA THR A 62 -5.70 -7.96 1.41
C THR A 62 -4.66 -8.98 0.99
N ALA A 63 -4.99 -10.28 1.09
CA ALA A 63 -4.09 -11.35 0.66
C ALA A 63 -3.74 -11.18 -0.84
N ALA A 64 -4.71 -10.86 -1.69
CA ALA A 64 -4.49 -10.58 -3.10
C ALA A 64 -3.51 -9.40 -3.34
N MET A 65 -3.64 -8.29 -2.60
CA MET A 65 -2.71 -7.15 -2.71
C MET A 65 -1.29 -7.48 -2.24
N LEU A 66 -1.15 -8.22 -1.14
CA LEU A 66 0.15 -8.63 -0.60
C LEU A 66 0.82 -9.68 -1.48
N LEU A 67 0.02 -10.51 -2.15
CA LEU A 67 0.49 -11.42 -3.18
C LEU A 67 1.03 -10.67 -4.41
N ALA A 68 0.35 -9.60 -4.83
CA ALA A 68 0.80 -8.71 -5.90
C ALA A 68 2.06 -7.90 -5.54
N ASP A 69 2.26 -7.61 -4.25
CA ASP A 69 3.52 -7.04 -3.76
C ASP A 69 4.68 -8.04 -3.83
N GLY A 70 4.47 -9.28 -3.38
CA GLY A 70 5.44 -10.36 -3.46
C GLY A 70 6.61 -10.29 -2.46
N SER A 71 6.82 -9.18 -1.77
CA SER A 71 7.90 -9.01 -0.78
C SER A 71 7.45 -9.17 0.67
N ALA A 72 6.19 -8.83 0.98
CA ALA A 72 5.60 -8.88 2.31
C ALA A 72 5.09 -10.27 2.73
N GLN A 73 5.94 -11.30 2.64
CA GLN A 73 5.55 -12.71 2.90
C GLN A 73 4.99 -12.97 4.31
N PRO A 74 5.55 -12.40 5.41
CA PRO A 74 4.96 -12.57 6.74
C PRO A 74 3.54 -12.02 6.84
N GLN A 75 3.29 -10.84 6.24
CA GLN A 75 1.98 -10.21 6.22
C GLN A 75 1.00 -10.96 5.32
N LEU A 76 1.47 -11.48 4.18
CA LEU A 76 0.68 -12.34 3.31
C LEU A 76 0.22 -13.60 4.08
N LYS A 77 1.15 -14.26 4.78
CA LYS A 77 0.82 -15.41 5.65
C LYS A 77 -0.21 -15.01 6.71
N TYR A 78 0.02 -13.90 7.41
CA TYR A 78 -0.89 -13.38 8.44
C TYR A 78 -2.31 -13.15 7.90
N HIS A 79 -2.46 -12.49 6.76
CA HIS A 79 -3.78 -12.18 6.19
C HIS A 79 -4.46 -13.36 5.52
N MET A 80 -3.72 -14.36 5.01
CA MET A 80 -4.30 -15.63 4.58
C MET A 80 -4.82 -16.44 5.79
N ALA A 81 -4.07 -16.50 6.88
CA ALA A 81 -4.55 -17.06 8.14
C ALA A 81 -5.76 -16.26 8.68
N GLY A 82 -5.71 -14.94 8.56
CA GLY A 82 -6.77 -14.06 9.04
C GLY A 82 -8.05 -14.17 8.23
N TYR A 83 -7.97 -14.41 6.92
CA TYR A 83 -9.12 -14.78 6.09
C TYR A 83 -9.87 -16.00 6.66
N LEU A 84 -9.13 -17.04 7.09
CA LEU A 84 -9.73 -18.22 7.72
C LEU A 84 -10.35 -17.89 9.09
N ASN A 85 -9.69 -17.05 9.90
CA ASN A 85 -10.18 -16.66 11.22
C ASN A 85 -11.53 -15.93 11.16
N VAL A 86 -11.78 -15.19 10.08
CA VAL A 86 -13.04 -14.44 9.91
C VAL A 86 -14.12 -15.24 9.18
N GLY A 87 -13.92 -16.56 8.97
CA GLY A 87 -14.90 -17.47 8.39
C GLY A 87 -14.69 -17.77 6.90
N GLY A 88 -13.53 -17.44 6.35
CA GLY A 88 -13.16 -17.78 4.98
C GLY A 88 -12.86 -19.27 4.79
N GLU A 89 -13.24 -19.83 3.63
CA GLU A 89 -13.00 -21.24 3.33
C GLU A 89 -11.58 -21.49 2.79
N PRO A 90 -10.85 -22.52 3.27
CA PRO A 90 -9.50 -22.85 2.78
C PRO A 90 -9.39 -23.01 1.27
N ARG A 91 -10.41 -23.59 0.62
CA ARG A 91 -10.45 -23.78 -0.83
C ARG A 91 -10.38 -22.45 -1.59
N VAL A 92 -10.96 -21.38 -1.06
CA VAL A 92 -10.95 -20.05 -1.68
C VAL A 92 -9.52 -19.48 -1.78
N LEU A 93 -8.67 -19.75 -0.79
CA LEU A 93 -7.27 -19.34 -0.85
C LEU A 93 -6.48 -20.09 -1.94
N VAL A 94 -6.86 -21.33 -2.22
CA VAL A 94 -6.28 -22.10 -3.34
C VAL A 94 -6.76 -21.55 -4.67
N GLU A 95 -8.05 -21.20 -4.79
CA GLU A 95 -8.56 -20.57 -6.02
C GLU A 95 -7.96 -19.17 -6.26
N LEU A 96 -7.62 -18.43 -5.20
CA LEU A 96 -6.87 -17.17 -5.31
C LEU A 96 -5.49 -17.38 -6.00
N MET A 97 -4.84 -18.53 -5.79
CA MET A 97 -3.55 -18.84 -6.44
C MET A 97 -3.71 -18.99 -7.96
N PHE A 98 -4.83 -19.52 -8.44
CA PHE A 98 -5.07 -19.60 -9.88
C PHE A 98 -5.32 -18.22 -10.49
N VAL A 99 -6.07 -17.37 -9.79
CA VAL A 99 -6.23 -15.96 -10.18
C VAL A 99 -4.87 -15.27 -10.23
N SER A 100 -3.98 -15.53 -9.27
CA SER A 100 -2.66 -14.90 -9.25
C SER A 100 -1.72 -15.38 -10.34
N VAL A 101 -1.79 -16.64 -10.78
CA VAL A 101 -1.01 -17.11 -11.94
C VAL A 101 -1.37 -16.29 -13.17
N ALA A 102 -2.66 -16.06 -13.41
CA ALA A 102 -3.12 -15.30 -14.58
C ALA A 102 -2.68 -13.82 -14.54
N LEU A 103 -2.62 -13.20 -13.36
CA LEU A 103 -2.36 -11.76 -13.22
C LEU A 103 -0.91 -11.40 -12.89
N LEU A 104 -0.22 -12.25 -12.14
CA LEU A 104 1.10 -12.01 -11.56
C LEU A 104 2.16 -13.00 -12.05
N GLY A 105 1.74 -14.10 -12.66
CA GLY A 105 2.61 -15.19 -13.10
C GLY A 105 2.91 -16.22 -12.02
N PHE A 106 3.69 -17.23 -12.41
CA PHE A 106 4.01 -18.38 -11.55
C PHE A 106 4.87 -18.06 -10.32
N PRO A 107 5.96 -17.26 -10.38
CA PRO A 107 6.86 -17.09 -9.25
C PRO A 107 6.21 -16.58 -7.94
N PRO A 108 5.43 -15.47 -7.93
CA PRO A 108 4.78 -15.02 -6.69
C PRO A 108 3.75 -16.03 -6.18
N THR A 109 3.09 -16.74 -7.09
CA THR A 109 2.13 -17.79 -6.74
C THR A 109 2.83 -18.97 -6.06
N ILE A 110 3.93 -19.47 -6.62
CA ILE A 110 4.68 -20.61 -6.07
C ILE A 110 5.13 -20.32 -4.63
N ASN A 111 5.63 -19.11 -4.37
CA ASN A 111 6.01 -18.67 -3.03
C ASN A 111 4.81 -18.73 -2.06
N ALA A 112 3.66 -18.22 -2.49
CA ALA A 112 2.45 -18.20 -1.67
C ALA A 112 1.87 -19.61 -1.43
N VAL A 113 2.01 -20.55 -2.37
CA VAL A 113 1.63 -21.95 -2.14
C VAL A 113 2.46 -22.56 -0.99
N GLY A 114 3.73 -22.18 -0.85
CA GLY A 114 4.56 -22.54 0.30
C GLY A 114 3.95 -22.06 1.63
N LEU A 115 3.47 -20.81 1.66
CA LEU A 115 2.79 -20.25 2.82
C LEU A 115 1.45 -20.95 3.11
N LEU A 116 0.64 -21.26 2.08
CA LEU A 116 -0.62 -21.99 2.25
C LEU A 116 -0.40 -23.37 2.86
N ARG A 117 0.60 -24.11 2.39
CA ARG A 117 0.97 -25.41 2.97
C ARG A 117 1.31 -25.29 4.45
N SER A 118 2.11 -24.29 4.81
CA SER A 118 2.46 -24.00 6.20
C SER A 118 1.22 -23.66 7.04
N ILE A 119 0.32 -22.80 6.55
CA ILE A 119 -0.93 -22.44 7.26
C ILE A 119 -1.81 -23.68 7.47
N PHE A 120 -2.02 -24.51 6.45
CA PHE A 120 -2.89 -25.69 6.55
C PHE A 120 -2.32 -26.73 7.49
N ALA A 121 -1.01 -26.94 7.48
CA ALA A 121 -0.32 -27.84 8.41
C ALA A 121 -0.42 -27.34 9.86
N GLU A 122 -0.12 -26.05 10.10
CA GLU A 122 -0.19 -25.42 11.44
C GLU A 122 -1.60 -25.50 12.03
N ARG A 123 -2.63 -25.36 11.18
CA ARG A 123 -4.03 -25.40 11.59
C ARG A 123 -4.67 -26.79 11.53
N LYS A 124 -3.90 -27.82 11.15
CA LYS A 124 -4.39 -29.19 10.94
C LYS A 124 -5.64 -29.25 10.06
N LEU A 125 -5.70 -28.41 9.03
CA LEU A 125 -6.84 -28.34 8.12
C LEU A 125 -6.78 -29.51 7.15
N ALA A 126 -7.81 -30.37 7.19
CA ALA A 126 -8.02 -31.35 6.15
C ALA A 126 -8.41 -30.63 4.86
N PHE A 127 -7.50 -30.65 3.87
CA PHE A 127 -7.74 -30.07 2.56
C PHE A 127 -7.54 -31.16 1.50
N VAL A 128 -8.60 -31.42 0.75
CA VAL A 128 -8.56 -32.31 -0.42
C VAL A 128 -8.48 -31.40 -1.65
N PRO A 129 -7.36 -31.39 -2.38
CA PRO A 129 -7.27 -30.65 -3.64
C PRO A 129 -8.33 -31.13 -4.63
N VAL A 130 -8.87 -30.21 -5.42
CA VAL A 130 -9.66 -30.58 -6.59
C VAL A 130 -8.71 -31.22 -7.59
N GLU A 131 -9.08 -32.39 -8.11
CA GLU A 131 -8.32 -33.05 -9.16
C GLU A 131 -8.15 -32.13 -10.39
N PRO A 132 -6.99 -32.17 -11.06
CA PRO A 132 -6.78 -31.43 -12.30
C PRO A 132 -7.85 -31.75 -13.34
N ALA A 133 -8.16 -30.79 -14.21
CA ALA A 133 -9.03 -31.04 -15.34
C ALA A 133 -8.42 -32.14 -16.23
N THR A 134 -9.23 -33.12 -16.61
CA THR A 134 -8.84 -34.25 -17.47
C THR A 134 -9.48 -34.18 -18.86
N ASP A 135 -10.17 -33.08 -19.17
CA ASP A 135 -10.67 -32.83 -20.52
C ASP A 135 -9.51 -32.62 -21.51
N ASP A 136 -9.81 -32.76 -22.80
CA ASP A 136 -8.84 -32.63 -23.89
C ASP A 136 -8.38 -31.17 -24.14
N GLY A 137 -8.84 -30.22 -23.32
CA GLY A 137 -8.48 -28.80 -23.39
C GLY A 137 -9.15 -28.05 -24.54
N THR A 138 -10.07 -28.68 -25.28
CA THR A 138 -10.74 -28.05 -26.44
C THR A 138 -11.70 -26.94 -26.04
N GLY A 139 -12.22 -26.96 -24.81
CA GLY A 139 -13.11 -25.93 -24.28
C GLY A 139 -12.42 -24.62 -23.87
N ARG A 140 -11.08 -24.59 -23.77
CA ARG A 140 -10.34 -23.45 -23.19
C ARG A 140 -10.58 -22.13 -23.90
N THR A 141 -10.69 -22.13 -25.22
CA THR A 141 -10.93 -20.91 -26.00
C THR A 141 -12.33 -20.34 -25.76
N GLN A 142 -13.35 -21.19 -25.75
CA GLN A 142 -14.73 -20.82 -25.45
C GLN A 142 -14.86 -20.30 -24.01
N ASN A 143 -14.36 -21.09 -23.04
CA ASN A 143 -14.34 -20.72 -21.62
C ASN A 143 -13.60 -19.41 -21.39
N GLY A 144 -12.49 -19.20 -22.11
CA GLY A 144 -11.69 -17.99 -22.03
C GLY A 144 -12.43 -16.77 -22.55
N SER A 145 -13.12 -16.90 -23.67
CA SER A 145 -13.91 -15.81 -24.26
C SER A 145 -15.07 -15.40 -23.35
N GLU A 146 -15.77 -16.37 -22.76
CA GLU A 146 -16.84 -16.12 -21.78
C GLU A 146 -16.32 -15.50 -20.48
N ALA A 147 -15.22 -16.02 -19.95
CA ALA A 147 -14.59 -15.48 -18.75
C ALA A 147 -14.07 -14.04 -18.99
N ALA A 148 -13.46 -13.78 -20.15
CA ALA A 148 -13.04 -12.47 -20.58
C ALA A 148 -14.24 -11.50 -20.63
N SER A 149 -15.28 -11.83 -21.40
CA SER A 149 -16.49 -10.99 -21.52
C SER A 149 -17.17 -10.69 -20.18
N ARG A 150 -17.08 -11.62 -19.22
CA ARG A 150 -17.65 -11.42 -17.88
C ARG A 150 -16.76 -10.55 -17.00
N LEU A 151 -15.45 -10.78 -17.00
CA LEU A 151 -14.51 -10.17 -16.04
C LEU A 151 -14.00 -8.79 -16.46
N THR A 152 -14.15 -8.43 -17.73
CA THR A 152 -13.75 -7.12 -18.27
C THR A 152 -14.94 -6.40 -18.87
N GLY A 153 -14.88 -5.07 -18.89
CA GLY A 153 -15.83 -4.23 -19.62
C GLY A 153 -15.28 -3.81 -20.99
N GLY A 154 -16.20 -3.49 -21.90
CA GLY A 154 -15.90 -2.95 -23.24
C GLY A 154 -15.73 -4.01 -24.33
N ASP A 155 -15.29 -3.57 -25.51
CA ASP A 155 -15.08 -4.43 -26.68
C ASP A 155 -13.78 -5.24 -26.54
N MET A 156 -13.93 -6.53 -26.25
CA MET A 156 -12.81 -7.45 -26.11
C MET A 156 -12.17 -7.82 -27.44
N GLN A 157 -12.92 -7.78 -28.54
CA GLN A 157 -12.38 -8.00 -29.88
C GLN A 157 -11.43 -6.85 -30.24
N ALA A 158 -11.81 -5.60 -29.92
CA ALA A 158 -10.94 -4.45 -30.11
C ALA A 158 -9.70 -4.50 -29.22
N TYR A 159 -9.83 -4.96 -27.96
CA TYR A 159 -8.69 -5.06 -27.05
C TYR A 159 -7.68 -6.12 -27.50
N PHE A 160 -8.13 -7.36 -27.72
CA PHE A 160 -7.23 -8.44 -28.12
C PHE A 160 -6.78 -8.33 -29.58
N GLY A 161 -7.57 -7.73 -30.47
CA GLY A 161 -7.21 -7.59 -31.88
C GLY A 161 -5.93 -6.79 -32.12
N GLU A 162 -5.64 -5.78 -31.28
CA GLU A 162 -4.35 -5.06 -31.34
C GLU A 162 -3.17 -5.93 -30.86
N PHE A 163 -3.39 -6.76 -29.83
CA PHE A 163 -2.37 -7.73 -29.39
C PHE A 163 -2.16 -8.85 -30.39
N GLU A 164 -3.23 -9.34 -31.02
CA GLU A 164 -3.19 -10.41 -32.02
C GLU A 164 -2.39 -9.99 -33.26
N LYS A 165 -2.53 -8.74 -33.71
CA LYS A 165 -1.69 -8.17 -34.79
C LYS A 165 -0.20 -8.20 -34.45
N ALA A 166 0.16 -7.99 -33.19
CA ALA A 166 1.54 -7.97 -32.73
C ALA A 166 2.08 -9.38 -32.41
N SER A 167 1.27 -10.24 -31.81
CA SER A 167 1.58 -11.61 -31.44
C SER A 167 0.30 -12.45 -31.30
N PRO A 168 -0.07 -13.21 -32.35
CA PRO A 168 -1.24 -14.09 -32.32
C PRO A 168 -1.14 -15.15 -31.21
N ASP A 169 0.05 -15.69 -30.97
CA ASP A 169 0.27 -16.69 -29.92
C ASP A 169 0.06 -16.14 -28.52
N LEU A 170 0.50 -14.91 -28.25
CA LEU A 170 0.29 -14.30 -26.94
C LEU A 170 -1.18 -13.96 -26.71
N ALA A 171 -1.89 -13.52 -27.75
CA ALA A 171 -3.33 -13.31 -27.69
C ALA A 171 -4.08 -14.63 -27.42
N ARG A 172 -3.75 -15.70 -28.16
CA ARG A 172 -4.30 -17.04 -27.93
C ARG A 172 -4.02 -17.55 -26.52
N LEU A 173 -2.78 -17.48 -26.04
CA LEU A 173 -2.42 -17.91 -24.67
C LEU A 173 -3.14 -17.08 -23.60
N SER A 174 -3.34 -15.79 -23.84
CA SER A 174 -4.12 -14.95 -22.91
C SER A 174 -5.56 -15.46 -22.80
N VAL A 175 -6.20 -15.78 -23.92
CA VAL A 175 -7.57 -16.31 -23.92
C VAL A 175 -7.63 -17.73 -23.36
N GLU A 176 -6.83 -18.66 -23.87
CA GLU A 176 -6.90 -20.08 -23.52
C GLU A 176 -6.39 -20.36 -22.10
N PHE A 177 -5.23 -19.82 -21.73
CA PHE A 177 -4.63 -20.10 -20.44
C PHE A 177 -5.12 -19.12 -19.36
N ALA A 178 -4.91 -17.81 -19.53
CA ALA A 178 -5.21 -16.87 -18.46
C ALA A 178 -6.71 -16.78 -18.19
N PHE A 179 -7.54 -16.59 -19.22
CA PHE A 179 -8.99 -16.57 -19.03
C PHE A 179 -9.61 -17.97 -19.00
N GLY A 180 -9.20 -18.86 -19.90
CA GLY A 180 -9.85 -20.14 -20.16
C GLY A 180 -9.52 -21.26 -19.20
N GLU A 181 -8.31 -21.29 -18.63
CA GLU A 181 -7.91 -22.28 -17.62
C GLU A 181 -7.89 -21.70 -16.21
N ALA A 182 -7.34 -20.50 -16.02
CA ALA A 182 -7.10 -19.97 -14.69
C ALA A 182 -8.30 -19.18 -14.14
N LEU A 183 -8.83 -18.20 -14.90
CA LEU A 183 -9.92 -17.33 -14.43
C LEU A 183 -11.32 -17.92 -14.62
N SER A 184 -11.49 -18.92 -15.50
CA SER A 184 -12.74 -19.65 -15.70
C SER A 184 -13.07 -20.62 -14.56
N ARG A 185 -12.06 -20.98 -13.73
CA ARG A 185 -12.21 -21.95 -12.64
C ARG A 185 -13.36 -21.62 -11.71
N GLN A 186 -14.03 -22.67 -11.27
CA GLN A 186 -15.09 -22.59 -10.28
C GLN A 186 -14.51 -22.75 -8.87
N GLY A 187 -15.06 -22.05 -7.89
CA GLY A 187 -14.63 -22.13 -6.48
C GLY A 187 -14.33 -20.79 -5.82
N LEU A 188 -14.27 -19.72 -6.63
CA LEU A 188 -14.36 -18.35 -6.15
C LEU A 188 -15.60 -17.71 -6.76
N ASP A 189 -16.48 -17.16 -5.92
CA ASP A 189 -17.69 -16.49 -6.41
C ASP A 189 -17.33 -15.28 -7.29
N SER A 190 -18.24 -14.92 -8.20
CA SER A 190 -17.98 -13.91 -9.23
C SER A 190 -17.60 -12.55 -8.66
N LYS A 191 -18.21 -12.15 -7.53
CA LYS A 191 -17.92 -10.89 -6.86
C LYS A 191 -16.54 -10.89 -6.23
N ALA A 192 -16.21 -11.93 -5.47
CA ALA A 192 -14.87 -12.08 -4.89
C ALA A 192 -13.80 -12.13 -5.97
N LYS A 193 -14.02 -12.86 -7.06
CA LYS A 193 -13.10 -12.95 -8.20
C LYS A 193 -12.83 -11.60 -8.85
N ALA A 194 -13.87 -10.83 -9.14
CA ALA A 194 -13.70 -9.49 -9.72
C ALA A 194 -12.92 -8.55 -8.78
N LEU A 195 -13.25 -8.56 -7.48
CA LEU A 195 -12.60 -7.68 -6.51
C LEU A 195 -11.14 -8.06 -6.22
N VAL A 196 -10.78 -9.35 -6.15
CA VAL A 196 -9.36 -9.74 -5.98
C VAL A 196 -8.51 -9.39 -7.21
N ILE A 197 -9.09 -9.45 -8.42
CA ILE A 197 -8.40 -9.01 -9.65
C ILE A 197 -8.15 -7.50 -9.59
N ILE A 198 -9.17 -6.70 -9.25
CA ILE A 198 -9.04 -5.25 -9.05
C ILE A 198 -7.99 -4.96 -7.97
N ALA A 199 -8.00 -5.70 -6.87
CA ALA A 199 -7.06 -5.55 -5.76
C ALA A 199 -5.60 -5.75 -6.22
N MET A 200 -5.30 -6.85 -6.94
CA MET A 200 -3.97 -7.13 -7.47
C MET A 200 -3.51 -6.06 -8.48
N LEU A 201 -4.39 -5.64 -9.39
CA LEU A 201 -4.08 -4.65 -10.42
C LEU A 201 -3.83 -3.26 -9.81
N ALA A 202 -4.66 -2.85 -8.85
CA ALA A 202 -4.48 -1.60 -8.12
C ALA A 202 -3.20 -1.62 -7.27
N ALA A 203 -2.90 -2.75 -6.63
CA ALA A 203 -1.69 -2.93 -5.84
C ALA A 203 -0.39 -2.87 -6.66
N GLY A 204 -0.45 -3.29 -7.93
CA GLY A 204 0.67 -3.21 -8.86
C GLY A 204 1.02 -1.79 -9.29
N GLY A 205 0.10 -0.81 -9.17
CA GLY A 205 0.35 0.62 -9.40
C GLY A 205 0.64 1.07 -10.83
N ASN A 206 0.88 0.15 -11.78
CA ASN A 206 1.31 0.43 -13.16
C ASN A 206 0.47 -0.29 -14.23
N ARG A 207 -0.77 -0.70 -13.92
CA ARG A 207 -1.65 -1.51 -14.80
C ARG A 207 -2.98 -0.81 -15.11
N ALA A 208 -2.96 0.50 -15.34
CA ALA A 208 -4.15 1.34 -15.46
C ALA A 208 -5.18 0.83 -16.50
N ALA A 209 -4.73 0.40 -17.69
CA ALA A 209 -5.63 -0.07 -18.74
C ALA A 209 -6.39 -1.35 -18.37
N ALA A 210 -5.70 -2.31 -17.75
CA ALA A 210 -6.31 -3.53 -17.25
C ALA A 210 -7.23 -3.24 -16.05
N LEU A 211 -6.76 -2.42 -15.10
CA LEU A 211 -7.55 -2.02 -13.93
C LEU A 211 -8.88 -1.37 -14.35
N ARG A 212 -8.85 -0.43 -15.30
CA ARG A 212 -10.05 0.24 -15.82
C ARG A 212 -11.07 -0.77 -16.37
N ARG A 213 -10.62 -1.71 -17.19
CA ARG A 213 -11.47 -2.75 -17.78
C ARG A 213 -12.08 -3.67 -16.73
N HIS A 214 -11.31 -4.11 -15.75
CA HIS A 214 -11.84 -4.96 -14.70
C HIS A 214 -12.79 -4.23 -13.75
N ILE A 215 -12.60 -2.93 -13.51
CA ILE A 215 -13.59 -2.10 -12.81
C ILE A 215 -14.88 -2.01 -13.63
N GLN A 216 -14.81 -1.74 -14.93
CA GLN A 216 -16.00 -1.71 -15.80
C GLN A 216 -16.74 -3.05 -15.84
N GLY A 217 -16.00 -4.17 -15.95
CA GLY A 217 -16.55 -5.52 -15.91
C GLY A 217 -17.19 -5.86 -14.56
N ALA A 218 -16.61 -5.39 -13.46
CA ALA A 218 -17.19 -5.52 -12.12
C ALA A 218 -18.53 -4.77 -12.01
N LEU A 219 -18.59 -3.51 -12.48
CA LEU A 219 -19.81 -2.71 -12.48
C LEU A 219 -20.92 -3.34 -13.33
N ALA A 220 -20.57 -3.90 -14.49
CA ALA A 220 -21.52 -4.61 -15.35
C ALA A 220 -22.12 -5.87 -14.70
N GLN A 221 -21.40 -6.48 -13.75
CA GLN A 221 -21.87 -7.61 -12.95
C GLN A 221 -22.67 -7.19 -11.70
N GLY A 222 -22.92 -5.89 -11.52
CA GLY A 222 -23.67 -5.37 -10.39
C GLY A 222 -22.84 -5.10 -9.13
N ILE A 223 -21.51 -5.21 -9.20
CA ILE A 223 -20.62 -4.73 -8.12
C ILE A 223 -20.73 -3.22 -8.08
N THR A 224 -20.95 -2.65 -6.91
CA THR A 224 -21.25 -1.23 -6.77
C THR A 224 -19.99 -0.36 -6.81
N ARG A 225 -20.16 0.93 -7.15
CA ARG A 225 -19.08 1.92 -7.05
C ARG A 225 -18.50 1.97 -5.63
N ASP A 226 -19.37 1.91 -4.62
CA ASP A 226 -18.99 1.95 -3.21
C ASP A 226 -18.11 0.75 -2.83
N GLU A 227 -18.42 -0.45 -3.30
CA GLU A 227 -17.58 -1.63 -3.06
C GLU A 227 -16.19 -1.51 -3.69
N VAL A 228 -16.10 -0.94 -4.90
CA VAL A 228 -14.81 -0.64 -5.53
C VAL A 228 -14.06 0.43 -4.73
N ILE A 229 -14.72 1.50 -4.31
CA ILE A 229 -14.13 2.58 -3.50
C ILE A 229 -13.61 2.02 -2.16
N GLU A 230 -14.38 1.17 -1.47
CA GLU A 230 -13.97 0.54 -0.22
C GLU A 230 -12.73 -0.34 -0.38
N LEU A 231 -12.62 -1.06 -1.51
CA LEU A 231 -11.40 -1.79 -1.87
C LEU A 231 -10.22 -0.84 -2.12
N LEU A 232 -10.41 0.24 -2.87
CA LEU A 232 -9.34 1.19 -3.18
C LEU A 232 -8.85 1.97 -1.95
N MET A 233 -9.73 2.24 -0.98
CA MET A 233 -9.33 2.74 0.33
C MET A 233 -8.39 1.74 1.03
N GLN A 234 -8.65 0.44 0.91
CA GLN A 234 -7.79 -0.61 1.45
C GLN A 234 -6.40 -0.66 0.80
N VAL A 235 -6.29 -0.31 -0.48
CA VAL A 235 -5.00 -0.19 -1.19
C VAL A 235 -4.08 0.80 -0.48
N SER A 236 -4.62 1.87 0.13
CA SER A 236 -3.80 2.88 0.84
C SER A 236 -3.03 2.29 2.03
N VAL A 237 -3.58 1.26 2.66
CA VAL A 237 -3.00 0.58 3.83
C VAL A 237 -1.88 -0.36 3.41
N TYR A 238 -2.13 -1.19 2.40
CA TYR A 238 -1.23 -2.29 2.05
C TYR A 238 -0.23 -1.94 0.96
N ARG A 239 -0.50 -0.90 0.16
CA ARG A 239 0.31 -0.47 -0.98
C ARG A 239 0.59 1.04 -1.00
N GLY A 240 0.18 1.74 0.06
CA GLY A 240 0.39 3.17 0.23
C GLY A 240 -0.59 4.05 -0.56
N PHE A 241 -0.66 5.32 -0.15
CA PHE A 241 -1.50 6.33 -0.80
C PHE A 241 -1.22 6.53 -2.30
N PRO A 242 0.02 6.52 -2.82
CA PRO A 242 0.26 6.70 -4.26
C PRO A 242 -0.46 5.64 -5.12
N CYS A 243 -0.39 4.36 -4.74
CA CYS A 243 -1.09 3.30 -5.45
C CYS A 243 -2.61 3.47 -5.37
N ALA A 244 -3.13 3.85 -4.19
CA ALA A 244 -4.55 4.12 -4.01
C ALA A 244 -5.04 5.29 -4.87
N LEU A 245 -4.31 6.42 -4.88
CA LEU A 245 -4.64 7.61 -5.66
C LEU A 245 -4.62 7.32 -7.18
N ASN A 246 -3.62 6.57 -7.66
CA ASN A 246 -3.58 6.10 -9.04
C ASN A 246 -4.79 5.23 -9.37
N ALA A 247 -5.14 4.29 -8.49
CA ALA A 247 -6.30 3.45 -8.69
C ALA A 247 -7.62 4.23 -8.66
N PHE A 248 -7.73 5.26 -7.80
CA PHE A 248 -8.89 6.15 -7.75
C PHE A 248 -9.04 6.99 -9.02
N ALA A 249 -7.94 7.48 -9.59
CA ALA A 249 -7.98 8.17 -10.88
C ALA A 249 -8.53 7.25 -11.99
N VAL A 250 -8.04 6.00 -12.03
CA VAL A 250 -8.53 4.99 -12.99
C VAL A 250 -10.00 4.63 -12.72
N ALA A 251 -10.42 4.51 -11.47
CA ALA A 251 -11.81 4.23 -11.11
C ALA A 251 -12.74 5.37 -11.52
N LYS A 252 -12.33 6.63 -11.33
CA LYS A 252 -13.09 7.81 -11.78
C LYS A 252 -13.36 7.78 -13.28
N GLU A 253 -12.33 7.46 -14.07
CA GLU A 253 -12.49 7.24 -15.51
C GLU A 253 -13.43 6.07 -15.82
N ALA A 254 -13.30 4.95 -15.11
CA ALA A 254 -14.15 3.77 -15.28
C ALA A 254 -15.62 4.03 -14.91
N PHE A 255 -15.88 4.91 -13.95
CA PHE A 255 -17.22 5.35 -13.53
C PHE A 255 -17.88 6.29 -14.53
N GLY A 256 -17.14 6.81 -15.52
CA GLY A 256 -17.62 7.83 -16.45
C GLY A 256 -17.68 9.23 -15.83
N ASP A 257 -17.03 9.45 -14.69
CA ASP A 257 -17.03 10.73 -13.99
C ASP A 257 -15.95 11.65 -14.63
N THR A 258 -16.27 12.28 -15.75
CA THR A 258 -15.38 13.26 -16.42
C THR A 258 -15.42 14.67 -15.80
N ALA A 259 -16.24 14.88 -14.77
CA ALA A 259 -16.40 16.18 -14.14
C ALA A 259 -15.15 16.63 -13.35
N VAL A 260 -14.80 17.91 -13.48
CA VAL A 260 -13.82 18.62 -12.64
C VAL A 260 -14.22 18.46 -11.17
N SER A 261 -13.30 17.98 -10.33
CA SER A 261 -13.58 17.78 -8.90
C SER A 261 -14.06 19.08 -8.26
N GLN A 262 -15.21 19.03 -7.58
CA GLN A 262 -15.52 20.06 -6.59
C GLN A 262 -14.48 20.03 -5.46
N PRO A 263 -14.23 21.16 -4.78
CA PRO A 263 -13.34 21.20 -3.62
C PRO A 263 -13.82 20.21 -2.56
N ILE A 264 -12.92 19.34 -2.11
CA ILE A 264 -13.21 18.35 -1.07
C ILE A 264 -13.48 19.11 0.24
N SER A 265 -14.71 19.03 0.76
CA SER A 265 -15.03 19.53 2.10
C SER A 265 -14.73 18.44 3.13
N PHE A 266 -13.60 18.58 3.83
CA PHE A 266 -13.28 17.73 4.97
C PHE A 266 -14.07 18.21 6.20
N ARG A 267 -15.00 17.38 6.70
CA ARG A 267 -15.49 17.52 8.08
C ARG A 267 -14.56 16.72 9.01
N PRO A 268 -13.75 17.35 9.87
CA PRO A 268 -12.86 16.62 10.75
C PRO A 268 -13.64 15.89 11.85
N ALA A 269 -13.36 14.59 12.01
CA ALA A 269 -13.68 13.88 13.24
C ALA A 269 -12.65 14.27 14.30
N ASN A 270 -13.11 15.04 15.29
CA ASN A 270 -12.40 15.55 16.47
C ASN A 270 -11.50 16.75 16.13
N ALA A 271 -11.97 17.94 16.51
CA ALA A 271 -11.30 19.19 16.24
C ALA A 271 -10.10 19.39 17.17
N GLU A 272 -8.96 18.77 16.84
CA GLU A 272 -7.73 19.53 16.98
C GLU A 272 -7.77 20.62 15.91
N THR A 273 -7.79 21.87 16.35
CA THR A 273 -7.87 22.98 15.42
C THR A 273 -6.60 23.03 14.57
N ARG A 274 -6.75 23.51 13.33
CA ARG A 274 -5.60 23.75 12.43
C ARG A 274 -4.53 24.63 13.10
N GLN A 275 -4.97 25.50 14.02
CA GLN A 275 -4.12 26.35 14.84
C GLN A 275 -3.25 25.58 15.84
N MET A 276 -3.81 24.60 16.56
CA MET A 276 -3.06 23.79 17.54
C MET A 276 -1.94 22.97 16.87
N ARG A 277 -2.21 22.41 15.67
CA ARG A 277 -1.18 21.73 14.86
C ARG A 277 -0.08 22.68 14.41
N LEU A 278 -0.47 23.88 13.98
CA LEU A 278 0.48 24.90 13.54
C LEU A 278 1.39 25.35 14.70
N GLU A 279 0.85 25.55 15.89
CA GLU A 279 1.61 25.93 17.09
C GLU A 279 2.59 24.85 17.51
N ARG A 280 2.14 23.59 17.59
CA ARG A 280 3.00 22.45 17.87
C ARG A 280 4.09 22.29 16.80
N GLY A 281 3.72 22.46 15.53
CA GLY A 281 4.64 22.42 14.41
C GLY A 281 5.70 23.51 14.46
N ARG A 282 5.33 24.75 14.79
CA ARG A 282 6.28 25.86 14.98
C ARG A 282 7.24 25.58 16.12
N ALA A 283 6.74 25.02 17.24
CA ALA A 283 7.59 24.66 18.37
C ALA A 283 8.59 23.55 18.00
N ALA A 284 8.15 22.52 17.27
CA ALA A 284 9.03 21.45 16.79
C ALA A 284 10.06 21.95 15.76
N LEU A 285 9.62 22.75 14.79
CA LEU A 285 10.47 23.40 13.79
C LEU A 285 11.55 24.26 14.44
N GLY A 286 11.17 25.12 15.38
CA GLY A 286 12.09 26.00 16.10
C GLY A 286 13.10 25.22 16.94
N LYS A 287 12.66 24.11 17.56
CA LYS A 287 13.53 23.24 18.37
C LYS A 287 14.55 22.47 17.54
N THR A 288 14.21 22.03 16.34
CA THR A 288 15.10 21.19 15.52
C THR A 288 15.75 21.98 14.39
N SER A 289 15.01 22.27 13.31
CA SER A 289 15.55 22.88 12.09
C SER A 289 15.82 24.38 12.19
N GLY A 290 15.19 25.06 13.16
CA GLY A 290 15.36 26.49 13.44
C GLY A 290 15.26 27.37 12.19
N ALA A 291 16.17 28.35 12.08
CA ALA A 291 16.20 29.31 10.99
C ALA A 291 16.29 28.68 9.58
N SER A 292 16.93 27.50 9.45
CA SER A 292 17.04 26.81 8.15
C SER A 292 15.71 26.22 7.69
N GLY A 293 14.93 25.66 8.62
CA GLY A 293 13.58 25.18 8.33
C GLY A 293 12.60 26.34 8.10
N ASP A 294 12.71 27.41 8.89
CA ASP A 294 11.92 28.63 8.69
C ASP A 294 12.14 29.25 7.31
N ALA A 295 13.38 29.24 6.80
CA ALA A 295 13.69 29.76 5.46
C ALA A 295 12.99 28.95 4.35
N VAL A 296 12.94 27.62 4.48
CA VAL A 296 12.22 26.74 3.53
C VAL A 296 10.71 26.97 3.62
N VAL A 297 10.16 27.17 4.82
CA VAL A 297 8.74 27.48 4.98
C VAL A 297 8.39 28.80 4.30
N ARG A 298 9.22 29.84 4.51
CA ARG A 298 9.01 31.18 3.95
C ARG A 298 9.29 31.29 2.45
N SER A 299 10.06 30.37 1.86
CA SER A 299 10.30 30.39 0.41
C SER A 299 9.05 30.12 -0.42
N PHE A 300 7.93 29.78 0.23
CA PHE A 300 6.63 29.63 -0.42
C PHE A 300 5.70 30.83 -0.19
N ASP A 301 6.09 31.85 0.58
CA ASP A 301 5.19 32.94 1.00
C ASP A 301 4.63 33.76 -0.17
N ASP A 302 5.40 33.89 -1.26
CA ASP A 302 5.08 34.69 -2.44
C ASP A 302 4.16 33.97 -3.44
N ILE A 303 4.28 32.64 -3.57
CA ILE A 303 3.58 31.84 -4.59
C ILE A 303 2.56 30.87 -3.97
N ALA A 304 2.89 30.22 -2.85
CA ALA A 304 2.09 29.14 -2.25
C ALA A 304 2.19 29.10 -0.71
N PRO A 305 1.78 30.17 0.01
CA PRO A 305 1.96 30.27 1.48
C PRO A 305 1.30 29.13 2.26
N ASP A 306 0.24 28.54 1.71
CA ASP A 306 -0.40 27.36 2.30
C ASP A 306 0.52 26.13 2.33
N LEU A 307 1.45 25.98 1.38
CA LEU A 307 2.40 24.87 1.35
C LEU A 307 3.40 24.97 2.51
N GLY A 308 3.97 26.15 2.75
CA GLY A 308 4.81 26.42 3.92
C GLY A 308 4.05 26.11 5.23
N ARG A 309 2.80 26.55 5.32
CA ARG A 309 1.93 26.23 6.45
C ARG A 309 1.66 24.73 6.63
N MET A 310 1.40 23.99 5.56
CA MET A 310 1.17 22.54 5.60
C MET A 310 2.42 21.78 6.04
N ILE A 311 3.62 22.19 5.63
CA ILE A 311 4.88 21.63 6.11
C ILE A 311 4.96 21.74 7.64
N VAL A 312 4.62 22.90 8.18
CA VAL A 312 4.64 23.13 9.64
C VAL A 312 3.56 22.31 10.35
N GLU A 313 2.31 22.34 9.86
CA GLU A 313 1.19 21.62 10.49
C GLU A 313 1.35 20.10 10.45
N HIS A 314 1.75 19.56 9.30
CA HIS A 314 1.78 18.12 9.07
C HIS A 314 3.14 17.53 9.45
N SER A 315 4.22 17.96 8.79
CA SER A 315 5.53 17.36 9.01
C SER A 315 5.99 17.64 10.44
N TYR A 316 6.05 18.90 10.84
CA TYR A 316 6.53 19.25 12.18
C TYR A 316 5.48 19.01 13.28
N GLY A 317 4.22 19.35 12.99
CA GLY A 317 3.11 19.21 13.93
C GLY A 317 2.74 17.76 14.20
N GLU A 318 2.62 16.89 13.21
CA GLU A 318 2.16 15.51 13.43
C GLU A 318 3.31 14.51 13.57
N ILE A 319 4.41 14.69 12.85
CA ILE A 319 5.46 13.66 12.73
C ILE A 319 6.63 13.97 13.66
N PHE A 320 7.24 15.16 13.55
CA PHE A 320 8.46 15.48 14.30
C PHE A 320 8.23 15.81 15.77
N SER A 321 7.01 16.19 16.15
CA SER A 321 6.65 16.46 17.55
C SER A 321 6.45 15.20 18.41
N ARG A 322 6.42 14.00 17.80
CA ARG A 322 6.15 12.74 18.52
C ARG A 322 7.31 12.36 19.43
N THR A 323 6.98 11.85 20.61
CA THR A 323 7.96 11.55 21.67
C THR A 323 8.54 10.14 21.62
N GLY A 324 8.09 9.28 20.69
CA GLY A 324 8.49 7.87 20.62
C GLY A 324 9.93 7.59 20.14
N ILE A 325 10.59 8.56 19.52
CA ILE A 325 12.04 8.55 19.27
C ILE A 325 12.55 9.94 19.63
N ASP A 326 13.74 10.01 20.23
CA ASP A 326 14.34 11.28 20.59
C ASP A 326 14.67 12.10 19.33
N ALA A 327 14.81 13.42 19.51
CA ALA A 327 14.99 14.33 18.39
C ALA A 327 16.28 14.03 17.60
N LYS A 328 17.36 13.61 18.27
CA LYS A 328 18.62 13.25 17.61
C LYS A 328 18.44 12.05 16.68
N THR A 329 17.86 10.97 17.20
CA THR A 329 17.56 9.77 16.41
C THR A 329 16.63 10.07 15.24
N ARG A 330 15.63 10.94 15.45
CA ARG A 330 14.68 11.36 14.42
C ARG A 330 15.35 12.12 13.27
N GLU A 331 16.21 13.08 13.59
CA GLU A 331 16.91 13.87 12.58
C GLU A 331 17.96 13.03 11.84
N LEU A 332 18.67 12.11 12.52
CA LEU A 332 19.56 11.15 11.86
C LEU A 332 18.80 10.24 10.88
N THR A 333 17.60 9.78 11.26
CA THR A 333 16.73 8.98 10.38
C THR A 333 16.27 9.79 9.17
N ALA A 334 15.93 11.07 9.34
CA ALA A 334 15.57 11.96 8.24
C ALA A 334 16.75 12.19 7.28
N CYS A 335 17.95 12.40 7.81
CA CYS A 335 19.19 12.47 7.02
C CYS A 335 19.40 11.20 6.20
N ALA A 336 19.25 10.02 6.83
CA ALA A 336 19.40 8.74 6.16
C ALA A 336 18.39 8.57 5.01
N ALA A 337 17.11 8.87 5.26
CA ALA A 337 16.06 8.75 4.26
C ALA A 337 16.28 9.68 3.06
N LEU A 338 16.65 10.94 3.31
CA LEU A 338 16.88 11.92 2.24
C LEU A 338 18.16 11.64 1.45
N ALA A 339 19.20 11.14 2.10
CA ALA A 339 20.41 10.69 1.44
C ALA A 339 20.15 9.48 0.54
N ALA A 340 19.34 8.52 0.98
CA ALA A 340 18.96 7.35 0.19
C ALA A 340 18.16 7.71 -1.08
N VAL A 341 17.40 8.81 -1.07
CA VAL A 341 16.69 9.32 -2.27
C VAL A 341 17.68 9.76 -3.36
N GLY A 342 18.85 10.30 -2.98
CA GLY A 342 19.97 10.54 -3.91
C GLY A 342 19.68 11.45 -5.12
N SER A 343 18.71 12.37 -5.01
CA SER A 343 18.30 13.25 -6.11
C SER A 343 18.54 14.72 -5.83
N LYS A 344 18.57 15.55 -6.88
CA LYS A 344 18.75 17.01 -6.75
C LYS A 344 17.68 17.67 -5.87
N THR A 345 16.47 17.13 -5.89
CA THR A 345 15.33 17.63 -5.10
C THR A 345 15.46 17.34 -3.60
N ALA A 346 16.26 16.35 -3.21
CA ALA A 346 16.48 15.97 -1.81
C ALA A 346 17.62 16.76 -1.14
N GLU A 347 18.44 17.50 -1.90
CA GLU A 347 19.62 18.18 -1.35
C GLU A 347 19.25 19.28 -0.33
N THR A 348 18.26 20.12 -0.66
CA THR A 348 17.84 21.22 0.22
C THR A 348 17.25 20.68 1.54
N PRO A 349 16.29 19.73 1.53
CA PRO A 349 15.84 19.09 2.76
C PRO A 349 16.97 18.39 3.53
N LEU A 350 17.89 17.70 2.85
CA LEU A 350 19.00 17.01 3.52
C LEU A 350 19.89 17.99 4.30
N ARG A 351 20.19 19.17 3.73
CA ARG A 351 20.91 20.23 4.45
C ARG A 351 20.17 20.69 5.71
N VAL A 352 18.86 20.87 5.61
CA VAL A 352 18.02 21.26 6.75
C VAL A 352 18.10 20.22 7.86
N HIS A 353 17.97 18.93 7.52
CA HIS A 353 17.99 17.85 8.51
C HIS A 353 19.39 17.57 9.07
N ILE A 354 20.47 17.78 8.31
CA ILE A 354 21.85 17.73 8.85
C ILE A 354 22.04 18.82 9.90
N ASN A 355 21.60 20.04 9.61
CA ASN A 355 21.65 21.15 10.55
C ASN A 355 20.76 20.91 11.78
N ALA A 356 19.57 20.33 11.56
CA ALA A 356 18.65 19.98 12.64
C ALA A 356 19.26 18.90 13.55
N ALA A 357 19.88 17.86 12.98
CA ALA A 357 20.58 16.80 13.72
C ALA A 357 21.66 17.39 14.64
N LEU A 358 22.49 18.31 14.13
CA LEU A 358 23.49 19.01 14.92
C LEU A 358 22.86 19.84 16.05
N ASN A 359 21.74 20.55 15.79
CA ASN A 359 21.04 21.36 16.80
C ASN A 359 20.51 20.51 17.97
N VAL A 360 20.11 19.27 17.70
CA VAL A 360 19.57 18.35 18.71
C VAL A 360 20.62 17.42 19.29
N GLY A 361 21.91 17.68 19.03
CA GLY A 361 23.04 17.03 19.69
C GLY A 361 23.65 15.84 18.97
N ALA A 362 23.38 15.65 17.67
CA ALA A 362 24.16 14.69 16.86
C ALA A 362 25.58 15.20 16.64
N SER A 363 26.57 14.31 16.78
CA SER A 363 27.95 14.61 16.39
C SER A 363 28.11 14.55 14.86
N ARG A 364 29.17 15.18 14.35
CA ARG A 364 29.55 15.05 12.92
C ARG A 364 29.78 13.59 12.56
N ASP A 365 30.41 12.83 13.45
CA ASP A 365 30.68 11.40 13.27
C ASP A 365 29.38 10.58 13.21
N GLU A 366 28.41 10.84 14.10
CA GLU A 366 27.10 10.15 14.06
C GLU A 366 26.37 10.41 12.73
N ILE A 367 26.45 11.63 12.21
CA ILE A 367 25.88 11.96 10.90
C ILE A 367 26.63 11.24 9.78
N LEU A 368 27.97 11.26 9.79
CA LEU A 368 28.78 10.59 8.76
C LEU A 368 28.58 9.08 8.76
N GLU A 369 28.61 8.43 9.93
CA GLU A 369 28.36 7.00 10.06
C GLU A 369 26.94 6.63 9.61
N THR A 370 25.95 7.46 9.93
CA THR A 370 24.56 7.27 9.44
C THR A 370 24.50 7.30 7.91
N LEU A 371 25.23 8.21 7.26
CA LEU A 371 25.28 8.31 5.80
C LEU A 371 26.09 7.16 5.17
N LEU A 372 27.22 6.79 5.77
CA LEU A 372 28.08 5.70 5.31
C LEU A 372 27.38 4.34 5.38
N ASN A 373 26.55 4.14 6.42
CA ASN A 373 25.75 2.92 6.58
C ASN A 373 24.75 2.69 5.43
N LEU A 374 24.48 3.71 4.59
CA LEU A 374 23.65 3.56 3.40
C LEU A 374 24.38 2.95 2.21
N ALA A 375 25.73 2.86 2.22
CA ALA A 375 26.50 2.39 1.08
C ALA A 375 26.07 1.00 0.56
N PRO A 376 25.76 0.00 1.41
CA PRO A 376 25.29 -1.31 0.95
C PRO A 376 23.89 -1.28 0.31
N TYR A 377 23.08 -0.25 0.61
CA TYR A 377 21.65 -0.22 0.26
C TYR A 377 21.32 0.78 -0.85
N SER A 378 22.00 1.93 -0.87
CA SER A 378 21.74 3.04 -1.79
C SER A 378 22.89 3.29 -2.76
N GLY A 379 24.01 2.57 -2.62
CA GLY A 379 25.19 2.68 -3.48
C GLY A 379 26.08 3.90 -3.17
N TYR A 380 27.35 3.79 -3.54
CA TYR A 380 28.37 4.82 -3.28
C TYR A 380 28.06 6.21 -3.84
N PRO A 381 27.47 6.39 -5.04
CA PRO A 381 27.21 7.73 -5.57
C PRO A 381 26.26 8.58 -4.71
N ALA A 382 25.18 7.98 -4.18
CA ALA A 382 24.23 8.67 -3.30
C ALA A 382 24.91 9.05 -1.96
N VAL A 383 25.70 8.13 -1.40
CA VAL A 383 26.47 8.37 -0.17
C VAL A 383 27.50 9.47 -0.37
N GLN A 384 28.28 9.44 -1.45
CA GLN A 384 29.28 10.46 -1.76
C GLN A 384 28.65 11.86 -1.86
N GLN A 385 27.49 11.95 -2.53
CA GLN A 385 26.76 13.18 -2.67
C GLN A 385 26.22 13.69 -1.31
N ALA A 386 25.67 12.80 -0.48
CA ALA A 386 25.20 13.16 0.86
C ALA A 386 26.35 13.57 1.80
N VAL A 387 27.48 12.87 1.77
CA VAL A 387 28.68 13.20 2.55
C VAL A 387 29.24 14.56 2.13
N ARG A 388 29.26 14.86 0.82
CA ARG A 388 29.64 16.19 0.33
C ARG A 388 28.75 17.29 0.90
N ILE A 389 27.43 17.07 0.89
CA ILE A 389 26.45 18.01 1.48
C ILE A 389 26.72 18.19 2.98
N ALA A 390 26.96 17.09 3.72
CA ALA A 390 27.28 17.15 5.14
C ALA A 390 28.57 17.93 5.42
N ALA A 391 29.65 17.67 4.66
CA ALA A 391 30.91 18.39 4.78
C ALA A 391 30.74 19.91 4.56
N GLU A 392 29.93 20.30 3.58
CA GLU A 392 29.59 21.71 3.34
C GLU A 392 28.85 22.36 4.52
N GLU A 393 27.86 21.66 5.11
CA GLU A 393 27.14 22.17 6.28
C GLU A 393 28.00 22.19 7.55
N PHE A 394 28.91 21.24 7.72
CA PHE A 394 29.90 21.24 8.80
C PHE A 394 30.82 22.44 8.71
N GLY A 395 31.37 22.72 7.52
CA GLY A 395 32.26 23.87 7.31
C GLY A 395 31.60 25.22 7.60
N LYS A 396 30.28 25.35 7.44
CA LYS A 396 29.53 26.58 7.77
C LYS A 396 29.40 26.82 9.29
N ARG A 397 29.58 25.79 10.12
CA ARG A 397 29.36 25.87 11.58
C ARG A 397 30.64 26.04 12.41
N GLY A 398 31.81 26.08 11.77
CA GLY A 398 33.13 26.06 12.43
C GLY A 398 33.56 24.65 12.73
#